data_AF-A0A127SYR1-F1
#
_entry.id   AF-A0A127SYR1-F1
#
_cell.length_a   1.000
_cell.length_b   1.000
_cell.length_c   1.000
_cell.angle_alpha   90.00
_cell.angle_beta   90.00
_cell.angle_gamma   90.00
#
_symmetry.space_group_name_H-M   'P 1'
#
loop_
_entity.id
_entity.type
_entity.pdbx_description
1 polymer ?
#
loop_
_entity_poly.entity_id
_entity_poly.type
_entity_poly.pdbx_seq_one_letter_code
_entity_poly.pdbx_strand_id
1 'polypeptide(L)'
;HNDFSQEGLYKFQSDAIKKAADEGNCVFVGRTADYVLRDYKNAINVFITANIDDRIKAVCKRKGIDRATARKFISNHEEERASYYNYYTGKQWGHSESYDLCINSSLLGLEETEKFIAEFIRKRFGL
;
A
#
# COMPACT_ATOMS: atom_id res chain seq x y z
N HIS A 1 21.23 20.73 7.88
CA HIS A 1 20.33 21.41 6.92
C HIS A 1 19.13 20.50 6.69
N ASN A 2 17.94 20.87 7.13
CA ASN A 2 16.72 20.17 6.70
C ASN A 2 16.39 20.67 5.30
N ASP A 3 16.65 19.84 4.29
CA ASP A 3 16.12 20.04 2.95
C ASP A 3 14.66 19.56 2.95
N PHE A 4 13.72 20.51 2.97
CA PHE A 4 12.28 20.25 2.87
C PHE A 4 11.79 20.18 1.42
N SER A 5 12.68 19.99 0.44
CA SER A 5 12.29 19.63 -0.92
C SER A 5 11.52 18.30 -0.95
N GLN A 6 10.79 18.05 -2.04
CA GLN A 6 10.09 16.76 -2.22
C GLN A 6 11.08 15.58 -2.22
N GLU A 7 12.27 15.79 -2.79
CA GLU A 7 13.35 14.79 -2.80
C GLU A 7 13.93 14.57 -1.40
N GLY A 8 14.16 15.65 -0.65
CA GLY A 8 14.61 15.59 0.74
C GLY A 8 13.60 14.85 1.64
N LEU A 9 12.31 15.13 1.45
CA LEU A 9 11.24 14.44 2.17
C LEU A 9 11.14 12.95 1.79
N TYR A 10 11.25 12.64 0.49
CA TYR A 10 11.26 11.25 0.02
C TYR A 10 12.44 10.46 0.59
N LYS A 11 13.63 11.06 0.60
CA LYS A 11 14.83 10.47 1.18
C LYS A 11 14.66 10.23 2.68
N PHE A 12 14.19 11.24 3.42
CA PHE A 12 13.93 11.11 4.85
C PHE A 12 12.96 9.97 5.18
N GLN A 13 11.86 9.86 4.43
CA GLN A 13 10.90 8.75 4.58
C GLN A 13 11.52 7.40 4.24
N SER A 14 12.30 7.32 3.16
CA SER A 14 12.98 6.10 2.74
C SER A 14 13.97 5.60 3.80
N ASP A 15 14.75 6.51 4.38
CA ASP A 15 15.72 6.20 5.43
C ASP A 15 15.01 5.74 6.72
N ALA A 16 13.89 6.37 7.07
CA ALA A 16 13.07 5.95 8.21
C ALA A 16 12.46 4.54 8.03
N ILE A 17 11.99 4.21 6.82
CA ILE A 17 11.46 2.87 6.50
C ILE A 17 12.56 1.82 6.66
N LYS A 18 13.74 2.05 6.08
CA LYS A 18 14.88 1.12 6.18
C LYS A 18 15.30 0.91 7.63
N LYS A 19 15.47 2.01 8.37
CA LYS A 19 15.83 1.94 9.80
C LYS A 19 14.83 1.11 10.61
N ALA A 20 13.53 1.34 10.41
CA ALA A 20 12.50 0.57 11.11
C ALA A 20 12.51 -0.92 10.70
N ALA A 21 12.78 -1.24 9.44
CA ALA A 21 12.90 -2.62 8.96
C ALA A 21 14.14 -3.34 9.52
N ASP A 22 15.24 -2.62 9.76
CA ASP A 22 16.46 -3.16 10.36
C ASP A 22 16.32 -3.39 11.87
N GLU A 23 15.45 -2.63 12.55
CA GLU A 23 15.22 -2.75 13.99
C GLU A 23 14.27 -3.92 14.36
N GLY A 24 13.38 -4.32 13.45
CA GLY A 24 12.50 -5.46 13.70
C GLY A 24 11.33 -5.61 12.73
N ASN A 25 10.44 -6.54 13.07
CA ASN A 25 9.27 -6.86 12.25
C ASN A 25 8.28 -5.69 12.24
N CYS A 26 7.90 -5.26 11.04
CA CYS A 26 7.05 -4.10 10.83
C CYS A 26 6.12 -4.27 9.61
N VAL A 27 5.03 -3.49 9.59
CA VAL A 27 4.10 -3.40 8.46
C VAL A 27 4.08 -1.95 7.99
N PHE A 28 4.41 -1.73 6.71
CA PHE A 28 4.36 -0.41 6.08
C PHE A 28 3.17 -0.31 5.13
N VAL A 29 2.45 0.81 5.18
CA VAL A 29 1.30 1.07 4.29
C VAL A 29 1.65 2.18 3.30
N GLY A 30 1.88 1.82 2.05
CA GLY A 30 2.20 2.76 0.97
C GLY A 30 3.63 3.30 1.05
N ARG A 31 3.82 4.60 0.76
CA ARG A 31 5.13 5.30 0.80
C ARG A 31 6.26 4.60 0.02
N THR A 32 5.91 3.97 -1.11
CA THR A 32 6.83 3.19 -1.96
C THR A 32 7.68 2.17 -1.20
N ALA A 33 7.20 1.67 -0.05
CA ALA A 33 7.99 0.80 0.83
C ALA A 33 8.48 -0.47 0.10
N ASP A 34 7.68 -1.00 -0.82
CA ASP A 34 8.05 -2.13 -1.70
C ASP A 34 9.29 -1.83 -2.54
N TYR A 35 9.42 -0.62 -3.05
CA TYR A 35 10.56 -0.20 -3.84
C TYR A 35 11.74 0.17 -2.94
N VAL A 36 11.49 0.83 -1.80
CA VAL A 36 12.52 1.21 -0.82
C VAL A 36 13.21 -0.02 -0.24
N LEU A 37 12.46 -1.09 0.01
CA LEU A 37 12.92 -2.36 0.57
C LEU A 37 13.13 -3.45 -0.48
N ARG A 38 13.22 -3.12 -1.77
CA ARG A 38 13.32 -4.11 -2.86
C ARG A 38 14.48 -5.10 -2.76
N ASP A 39 15.54 -4.73 -2.05
CA ASP A 39 16.72 -5.58 -1.84
C ASP A 39 16.63 -6.44 -0.56
N TYR A 40 15.55 -6.28 0.24
CA TYR A 40 15.29 -7.04 1.45
C TYR A 40 14.61 -8.36 1.11
N LYS A 41 15.31 -9.48 1.32
CA LYS A 41 14.79 -10.84 1.02
C LYS A 41 13.66 -11.31 1.96
N ASN A 42 13.50 -10.62 3.08
CA ASN A 42 12.49 -10.86 4.11
C ASN A 42 11.29 -9.89 4.04
N ALA A 43 11.14 -9.14 2.94
CA ALA A 43 9.96 -8.32 2.70
C ALA A 43 8.92 -9.06 1.83
N ILE A 44 7.64 -8.80 2.07
CA ILE A 44 6.52 -9.23 1.23
C ILE A 44 5.61 -8.06 0.97
N ASN A 45 5.30 -7.84 -0.31
CA ASN A 45 4.55 -6.69 -0.80
C ASN A 45 3.15 -7.12 -1.21
N VAL A 46 2.15 -6.56 -0.54
CA VAL A 46 0.74 -6.90 -0.79
C VAL A 46 -0.02 -5.66 -1.27
N PHE A 47 -0.72 -5.79 -2.39
CA PHE A 47 -1.66 -4.79 -2.89
C PHE A 47 -3.09 -5.24 -2.64
N ILE A 48 -3.83 -4.46 -1.85
CA ILE A 48 -5.23 -4.74 -1.51
C ILE A 48 -6.13 -3.80 -2.29
N THR A 49 -7.05 -4.39 -3.07
CA THR A 49 -8.13 -3.69 -3.76
C THR A 49 -9.49 -4.15 -3.24
N ALA A 50 -10.56 -3.52 -3.72
CA ALA A 50 -11.94 -3.88 -3.43
C ALA A 50 -12.85 -3.40 -4.56
N ASN A 51 -14.05 -3.98 -4.68
CA ASN A 51 -15.06 -3.51 -5.62
C ASN A 51 -15.42 -2.04 -5.30
N ILE A 52 -15.61 -1.23 -6.34
CA ILE A 52 -15.81 0.22 -6.19
C ILE A 52 -16.99 0.56 -5.26
N ASP A 53 -18.06 -0.24 -5.27
CA ASP A 53 -19.23 0.01 -4.42
C ASP A 53 -18.94 -0.20 -2.92
N ASP A 54 -18.14 -1.21 -2.58
CA ASP A 54 -17.77 -1.47 -1.18
C ASP A 54 -16.82 -0.39 -0.66
N ARG A 55 -15.90 0.06 -1.53
CA ARG A 55 -15.00 1.18 -1.24
C ARG A 55 -15.77 2.46 -1.00
N ILE A 56 -16.74 2.76 -1.85
CA ILE A 56 -17.62 3.93 -1.71
C ILE A 56 -18.40 3.85 -0.39
N LYS A 57 -19.04 2.71 -0.08
CA LYS A 57 -19.77 2.52 1.19
C LYS A 57 -18.85 2.76 2.40
N ALA A 58 -17.64 2.20 2.38
CA ALA A 58 -16.66 2.36 3.45
C ALA A 58 -16.23 3.83 3.62
N VAL A 59 -16.00 4.54 2.51
CA VAL A 59 -15.64 5.96 2.53
C VAL A 59 -16.79 6.83 3.01
N CYS A 60 -18.02 6.62 2.53
CA CYS A 60 -19.23 7.30 3.00
C CYS A 60 -19.36 7.17 4.52
N LYS A 61 -19.27 5.93 5.04
CA LYS A 61 -19.37 5.64 6.47
C LYS A 61 -18.28 6.34 7.29
N ARG A 62 -17.02 6.30 6.83
CA ARG A 62 -15.87 6.86 7.56
C ARG A 62 -15.81 8.39 7.54
N LYS A 63 -16.26 9.01 6.45
CA LYS A 63 -16.11 10.46 6.21
C LYS A 63 -17.42 11.24 6.35
N GLY A 64 -18.57 10.58 6.43
CA GLY A 64 -19.88 11.25 6.49
C GLY A 64 -20.26 12.00 5.21
N ILE A 65 -19.82 11.48 4.06
CA ILE A 65 -20.03 12.12 2.74
C ILE A 65 -20.93 11.27 1.84
N ASP A 66 -21.58 11.90 0.88
CA ASP A 66 -22.45 11.22 -0.08
C ASP A 66 -21.66 10.34 -1.06
N ARG A 67 -22.40 9.51 -1.81
CA ARG A 67 -21.85 8.51 -2.72
C ARG A 67 -21.03 9.11 -3.87
N ALA A 68 -21.47 10.24 -4.43
CA ALA A 68 -20.77 10.91 -5.52
C ALA A 68 -19.47 11.55 -5.02
N THR A 69 -19.52 12.22 -3.87
CA THR A 69 -18.34 12.80 -3.22
C THR A 69 -17.34 11.72 -2.81
N ALA A 70 -17.80 10.57 -2.29
CA ALA A 70 -16.94 9.43 -1.99
C ALA A 70 -16.25 8.84 -3.23
N ARG A 71 -16.97 8.71 -4.36
CA ARG A 71 -16.38 8.25 -5.61
C ARG A 71 -15.28 9.19 -6.11
N LYS A 72 -15.52 10.49 -6.09
CA LYS A 72 -14.52 11.51 -6.46
C LYS A 72 -13.32 11.49 -5.52
N PHE A 73 -13.58 11.39 -4.20
CA PHE A 73 -12.53 11.25 -3.19
C PHE A 73 -11.61 10.06 -3.49
N ILE A 74 -12.19 8.89 -3.79
CA ILE A 74 -11.44 7.68 -4.14
C ILE A 74 -10.57 7.92 -5.37
N SER A 75 -11.16 8.37 -6.47
CA SER A 75 -10.46 8.59 -7.74
C SER A 75 -9.26 9.52 -7.57
N ASN A 76 -9.46 10.66 -6.89
CA ASN A 76 -8.40 11.64 -6.67
C ASN A 76 -7.24 11.05 -5.85
N HIS A 77 -7.54 10.33 -4.77
CA HIS A 77 -6.49 9.74 -3.92
C HIS A 77 -5.75 8.59 -4.61
N GLU A 78 -6.42 7.84 -5.49
CA GLU A 78 -5.77 6.81 -6.30
C GLU A 78 -4.85 7.42 -7.35
N GLU A 79 -5.29 8.49 -8.01
CA GLU A 79 -4.47 9.23 -8.98
C GLU A 79 -3.23 9.83 -8.32
N GLU A 80 -3.38 10.42 -7.13
CA GLU A 80 -2.25 10.91 -6.33
C GLU A 80 -1.29 9.77 -5.93
N ARG A 81 -1.81 8.63 -5.48
CA ARG A 81 -1.00 7.45 -5.14
C ARG A 81 -0.25 6.92 -6.34
N ALA A 82 -0.93 6.78 -7.48
CA ALA A 82 -0.34 6.30 -8.72
C ALA A 82 0.74 7.26 -9.22
N SER A 83 0.45 8.56 -9.27
CA SER A 83 1.42 9.57 -9.72
C SER A 83 2.68 9.57 -8.86
N TYR A 84 2.52 9.56 -7.53
CA TYR A 84 3.65 9.51 -6.60
C TYR A 84 4.45 8.22 -6.76
N TYR A 85 3.77 7.06 -6.78
CA TYR A 85 4.42 5.76 -6.89
C TYR A 85 5.18 5.61 -8.21
N ASN A 86 4.53 5.92 -9.33
CA ASN A 86 5.12 5.77 -10.66
C ASN A 86 6.34 6.69 -10.83
N TYR A 87 6.27 7.93 -10.33
CA TYR A 87 7.38 8.88 -10.37
C TYR A 87 8.63 8.35 -9.64
N TYR A 88 8.47 7.87 -8.41
CA TYR A 88 9.63 7.48 -7.58
C TYR A 88 10.17 6.07 -7.85
N THR A 89 9.37 5.19 -8.45
CA THR A 89 9.73 3.78 -8.62
C THR A 89 9.96 3.37 -10.07
N GLY A 90 9.46 4.15 -11.03
CA GLY A 90 9.38 3.74 -12.44
C GLY A 90 8.44 2.57 -12.72
N LYS A 91 7.77 2.04 -11.70
CA LYS A 91 6.77 0.96 -11.81
C LYS A 91 5.36 1.54 -11.99
N GLN A 92 4.38 0.66 -12.19
CA GLN A 92 2.98 1.03 -12.25
C GLN A 92 2.23 0.62 -10.97
N TRP A 93 1.60 1.60 -10.30
CA TRP A 93 0.81 1.38 -9.10
C TRP A 93 -0.38 0.45 -9.38
N GLY A 94 -0.59 -0.53 -8.51
CA GLY A 94 -1.66 -1.54 -8.65
C GLY A 94 -1.43 -2.63 -9.70
N HIS A 95 -0.33 -2.59 -10.47
CA HIS A 95 0.03 -3.68 -11.37
C HIS A 95 0.67 -4.85 -10.63
N SER A 96 0.27 -6.08 -10.96
CA SER A 96 0.72 -7.28 -10.25
C SER A 96 2.22 -7.52 -10.33
N GLU A 97 2.90 -7.05 -11.37
CA GLU A 97 4.37 -7.15 -11.48
C GLU A 97 5.12 -6.36 -10.39
N SER A 98 4.43 -5.42 -9.72
CA SER A 98 5.00 -4.60 -8.65
C SER A 98 4.92 -5.26 -7.27
N TYR A 99 4.10 -6.31 -7.09
CA TYR A 99 3.74 -6.87 -5.78
C TYR A 99 3.83 -8.41 -5.77
N ASP A 100 4.02 -9.00 -4.60
CA ASP A 100 4.04 -10.45 -4.43
C ASP A 100 2.62 -11.05 -4.37
N LEU A 101 1.65 -10.26 -3.90
CA LEU A 101 0.24 -10.64 -3.83
C LEU A 101 -0.68 -9.44 -4.11
N CYS A 102 -1.55 -9.56 -5.12
CA CYS A 102 -2.66 -8.64 -5.35
C CYS A 102 -3.97 -9.32 -4.96
N ILE A 103 -4.77 -8.71 -4.09
CA ILE A 103 -6.00 -9.33 -3.57
C ILE A 103 -7.18 -8.36 -3.53
N ASN A 104 -8.34 -8.83 -4.00
CA ASN A 104 -9.61 -8.10 -3.90
C ASN A 104 -10.35 -8.54 -2.62
N SER A 105 -10.40 -7.66 -1.62
CA SER A 105 -11.01 -7.96 -0.33
C SER A 105 -12.55 -8.01 -0.34
N SER A 106 -13.20 -7.54 -1.42
CA SER A 106 -14.65 -7.71 -1.59
C SER A 106 -15.06 -9.17 -1.83
N LEU A 107 -14.14 -10.04 -2.26
CA LEU A 107 -14.44 -11.44 -2.56
C LEU A 107 -14.53 -12.30 -1.30
N LEU A 108 -13.61 -12.09 -0.35
CA LEU A 108 -13.52 -12.87 0.88
C LEU A 108 -14.06 -12.12 2.11
N GLY A 109 -14.22 -10.80 2.02
CA GLY A 109 -14.43 -9.95 3.21
C GLY A 109 -13.14 -9.74 3.99
N LEU A 110 -13.18 -8.84 4.98
CA LEU A 110 -11.96 -8.41 5.69
C LEU A 110 -11.29 -9.54 6.49
N GLU A 111 -12.07 -10.32 7.23
CA GLU A 111 -11.57 -11.38 8.11
C GLU A 111 -10.88 -12.50 7.32
N GLU A 112 -11.53 -13.02 6.27
CA GLU A 112 -10.95 -14.10 5.46
C GLU A 112 -9.80 -13.59 4.57
N THR A 113 -9.83 -12.33 4.13
CA THR A 113 -8.68 -11.71 3.44
C THR A 113 -7.46 -11.62 4.35
N GLU A 114 -7.66 -11.23 5.62
CA GLU A 114 -6.58 -11.15 6.61
C GLU A 114 -5.97 -12.53 6.89
N LYS A 115 -6.80 -13.55 7.12
CA LYS A 115 -6.34 -14.93 7.30
C LYS A 115 -5.55 -15.44 6.09
N PHE A 116 -6.04 -15.18 4.88
CA PHE A 116 -5.38 -15.59 3.65
C PHE A 116 -4.00 -14.93 3.47
N ILE A 117 -3.90 -13.62 3.71
CA ILE A 117 -2.61 -12.90 3.65
C ILE A 117 -1.64 -13.47 4.70
N ALA A 118 -2.11 -13.72 5.92
CA ALA A 118 -1.29 -14.29 6.97
C ALA A 118 -0.79 -15.71 6.61
N GLU A 119 -1.66 -16.56 6.05
CA GLU A 119 -1.28 -17.89 5.57
C GLU A 119 -0.24 -17.82 4.45
N PHE A 120 -0.43 -16.96 3.46
CA PHE A 120 0.53 -16.73 2.37
C PHE A 120 1.92 -16.34 2.91
N ILE A 121 1.97 -15.40 3.85
CA ILE A 121 3.21 -14.94 4.49
C ILE A 121 3.87 -16.08 5.27
N ARG A 122 3.12 -16.83 6.08
CA ARG A 122 3.67 -17.99 6.83
C ARG A 122 4.27 -19.03 5.90
N LYS A 123 3.55 -19.43 4.84
CA LYS A 123 4.05 -20.39 3.84
C LYS A 123 5.32 -19.90 3.16
N ARG A 124 5.39 -18.62 2.80
CA ARG A 124 6.57 -18.01 2.16
C ARG A 124 7.81 -18.00 3.06
N PHE A 125 7.62 -17.93 4.38
CA PHE A 125 8.72 -17.91 5.35
C PHE A 125 8.94 -19.25 6.08
N GLY A 126 8.12 -20.28 5.81
CA GLY A 126 8.22 -21.56 6.49
C GLY A 126 7.90 -21.49 7.98
N LEU A 127 6.94 -20.63 8.36
CA LEU A 127 6.46 -20.43 9.73
C LEU A 127 5.24 -21.29 10.06
#